data_AF-A0A1K1RGH0-F1
#
_entry.id   AF-A0A1K1RGH0-F1
#
_cell.length_a   1.000
_cell.length_b   1.000
_cell.length_c   1.000
_cell.angle_alpha   90.00
_cell.angle_beta   90.00
_cell.angle_gamma   90.00
#
_symmetry.space_group_name_H-M   'P 1'
#
loop_
_entity.id
_entity.type
_entity.pdbx_description
1 polymer ?
#
loop_
_entity_poly.entity_id
_entity_poly.type
_entity_poly.pdbx_seq_one_letter_code
_entity_poly.pdbx_strand_id
1 'polypeptide(L)'
;MKNVWAVFALIGSLSLSMLAHTGQAHANVADVRVTIPKYKVKLNGHLVDNAYREYPLLVYKEITYFPMTWYDSRMLGLEASWSQQEGLQIDQRQVASTYVSYKSDHRNAASYRAEVPMSAITVNGQVIDNAKEEYPLLSFREVTYFPLTWRFAHDQFNWDYIWDPADGLSLTSHNPQIQTAELPAYAGENDVAMFKGYYYFVETIGTTNHVYRAPVQQPSDKEEIYSYNIKTGYGLHKPLSFQVRDNALWFTYHVGGAIMGSDMFVKIGDDWKAELKQEGYLDFRDTPYGTLIILHGASAFEGGNLYLSPPGQDGNRKRIGDSGVKYGVHAMYSGGGEGYRADSSTAVIEDDVYLLASRDDSDANKIINSTFAERKST
;
A
#
# COMPACT_ATOMS: atom_id res chain seq x y z
N MET A 1 -17.07 47.31 36.76
CA MET A 1 -17.88 46.75 37.86
C MET A 1 -19.27 46.42 37.33
N LYS A 2 -19.67 45.13 37.42
CA LYS A 2 -21.04 44.55 37.34
C LYS A 2 -21.73 44.64 35.95
N ASN A 3 -21.72 43.61 35.09
CA ASN A 3 -22.46 42.32 35.07
C ASN A 3 -23.98 42.44 35.21
N VAL A 4 -24.75 42.04 34.15
CA VAL A 4 -25.90 41.09 34.08
C VAL A 4 -26.13 40.81 32.55
N TRP A 5 -25.86 39.62 31.98
CA TRP A 5 -26.79 38.51 31.61
C TRP A 5 -28.11 38.96 30.92
N ALA A 6 -28.75 38.31 29.95
CA ALA A 6 -28.49 37.22 29.00
C ALA A 6 -29.73 37.12 28.05
N VAL A 7 -29.55 36.63 26.81
CA VAL A 7 -30.50 35.86 25.94
C VAL A 7 -31.77 36.52 25.37
N PHE A 8 -31.92 36.44 24.02
CA PHE A 8 -33.06 35.92 23.21
C PHE A 8 -32.61 35.99 21.71
N ALA A 9 -32.42 34.93 20.93
CA ALA A 9 -33.35 33.95 20.33
C ALA A 9 -33.60 34.20 18.81
N LEU A 10 -33.19 33.25 17.96
CA LEU A 10 -33.86 32.78 16.72
C LEU A 10 -32.99 31.63 16.13
N ILE A 11 -33.30 30.35 16.35
CA ILE A 11 -34.24 29.46 15.64
C ILE A 11 -33.88 29.26 14.16
N GLY A 12 -33.34 28.06 13.87
CA GLY A 12 -33.21 27.44 12.56
C GLY A 12 -32.99 25.94 12.77
N SER A 13 -34.10 25.20 12.78
CA SER A 13 -34.27 23.81 13.21
C SER A 13 -33.43 22.78 12.45
N LEU A 14 -32.56 22.05 13.15
CA LEU A 14 -32.21 20.67 12.78
C LEU A 14 -33.22 19.75 13.45
N SER A 15 -34.14 19.22 12.65
CA SER A 15 -35.06 18.15 13.02
C SER A 15 -34.26 16.90 13.36
N LEU A 16 -34.05 16.69 14.66
CA LEU A 16 -33.68 15.39 15.23
C LEU A 16 -34.91 14.49 15.07
N SER A 17 -34.96 13.74 13.97
CA SER A 17 -35.94 12.68 13.82
C SER A 17 -35.69 11.64 14.91
N MET A 18 -36.49 11.70 15.98
CA MET A 18 -36.75 10.54 16.82
C MET A 18 -37.33 9.46 15.92
N LEU A 19 -36.46 8.63 15.35
CA LEU A 19 -36.84 7.32 14.88
C LEU A 19 -37.20 6.53 16.13
N ALA A 20 -38.50 6.42 16.33
CA ALA A 20 -39.10 5.42 17.20
C ALA A 20 -38.32 4.13 17.04
N HIS A 21 -37.84 3.59 18.17
CA HIS A 21 -37.46 2.19 18.26
C HIS A 21 -38.73 1.37 17.96
N THR A 22 -39.02 1.17 16.68
CA THR A 22 -39.75 -0.01 16.26
C THR A 22 -38.83 -1.15 16.59
N GLY A 23 -39.14 -1.87 17.67
CA GLY A 23 -38.54 -3.17 17.92
C GLY A 23 -38.67 -3.96 16.64
N GLN A 24 -37.58 -4.10 15.90
CA GLN A 24 -37.49 -5.10 14.87
C GLN A 24 -37.69 -6.40 15.61
N ALA A 25 -38.77 -7.10 15.30
CA ALA A 25 -38.92 -8.48 15.71
C ALA A 25 -37.67 -9.20 15.18
N HIS A 26 -36.73 -9.51 16.07
CA HIS A 26 -35.69 -10.48 15.81
C HIS A 26 -36.45 -11.76 15.49
N ALA A 27 -36.50 -12.10 14.21
CA ALA A 27 -37.07 -13.36 13.77
C ALA A 27 -36.39 -14.46 14.59
N ASN A 28 -37.16 -15.40 15.17
CA ASN A 28 -36.71 -16.41 16.13
C ASN A 28 -35.35 -17.03 15.72
N VAL A 29 -34.28 -16.55 16.34
CA VAL A 29 -32.92 -17.01 16.08
C VAL A 29 -32.74 -18.33 16.82
N ALA A 30 -32.38 -19.39 16.11
CA ALA A 30 -32.07 -20.65 16.75
C ALA A 30 -30.69 -20.56 17.41
N ASP A 31 -30.63 -20.72 18.73
CA ASP A 31 -29.38 -20.70 19.47
C ASP A 31 -28.75 -22.08 19.57
N VAL A 32 -27.53 -22.21 19.07
CA VAL A 32 -26.72 -23.43 19.16
C VAL A 32 -25.64 -23.30 20.22
N ARG A 33 -25.21 -24.44 20.78
CA ARG A 33 -24.06 -24.48 21.69
C ARG A 33 -22.79 -24.71 20.87
N VAL A 34 -21.78 -23.89 21.10
CA VAL A 34 -20.46 -23.98 20.45
C VAL A 34 -19.36 -24.11 21.49
N THR A 35 -18.23 -24.70 21.10
CA THR A 35 -17.04 -24.82 21.94
C THR A 35 -15.83 -24.16 21.29
N ILE A 36 -14.76 -23.96 22.06
CA ILE A 36 -13.46 -23.56 21.50
C ILE A 36 -12.70 -24.83 21.06
N PRO A 37 -12.00 -24.84 19.91
CA PRO A 37 -11.18 -25.97 19.48
C PRO A 37 -10.21 -26.41 20.58
N LYS A 38 -10.14 -27.72 20.81
CA LYS A 38 -9.18 -28.35 21.73
C LYS A 38 -7.92 -28.87 21.01
N TYR A 39 -7.82 -28.56 19.72
CA TYR A 39 -6.74 -28.92 18.83
C TYR A 39 -6.14 -27.66 18.22
N LYS A 40 -4.93 -27.76 17.69
CA LYS A 40 -4.27 -26.66 16.99
C LYS A 40 -5.03 -26.39 15.68
N VAL A 41 -5.13 -25.10 15.34
CA VAL A 41 -5.61 -24.68 14.02
C VAL A 41 -4.60 -23.71 13.43
N LYS A 42 -4.16 -23.99 12.20
CA LYS A 42 -3.27 -23.11 11.43
C LYS A 42 -4.03 -22.55 10.23
N LEU A 43 -3.97 -21.23 10.05
CA LEU A 43 -4.51 -20.53 8.89
C LEU A 43 -3.34 -19.86 8.16
N ASN A 44 -3.06 -20.27 6.93
CA ASN A 44 -1.89 -19.84 6.15
C ASN A 44 -0.56 -19.94 6.93
N GLY A 45 -0.41 -21.03 7.70
CA GLY A 45 0.73 -21.27 8.57
C GLY A 45 0.70 -20.58 9.94
N HIS A 46 -0.19 -19.59 10.16
CA HIS A 46 -0.33 -18.92 11.45
C HIS A 46 -1.11 -19.78 12.45
N LEU A 47 -0.46 -20.13 13.57
CA LEU A 47 -1.14 -20.82 14.67
C LEU A 47 -2.11 -19.87 15.38
N VAL A 48 -3.38 -20.24 15.42
CA VAL A 48 -4.42 -19.42 16.06
C VAL A 48 -4.46 -19.68 17.57
N ASP A 49 -4.19 -18.65 18.37
CA ASP A 49 -4.43 -18.68 19.82
C ASP A 49 -5.88 -18.27 20.12
N ASN A 50 -6.72 -19.24 20.46
CA ASN A 50 -8.12 -18.99 20.81
C ASN A 50 -8.33 -18.56 22.27
N ALA A 51 -7.32 -18.68 23.14
CA ALA A 51 -7.52 -18.47 24.58
C ALA A 51 -7.83 -17.01 24.91
N TYR A 52 -7.24 -16.06 24.18
CA TYR A 52 -7.37 -14.62 24.41
C TYR A 52 -7.78 -13.85 23.16
N ARG A 53 -8.44 -14.51 22.21
CA ARG A 53 -8.87 -13.89 20.95
C ARG A 53 -10.30 -13.37 21.05
N GLU A 54 -10.54 -12.13 20.66
CA GLU A 54 -11.88 -11.50 20.68
C GLU A 54 -12.87 -12.23 19.75
N TYR A 55 -12.39 -12.77 18.63
CA TYR A 55 -13.17 -13.60 17.73
C TYR A 55 -12.50 -14.97 17.61
N PRO A 56 -12.61 -15.84 18.65
CA PRO A 56 -11.96 -17.14 18.64
C PRO A 56 -12.65 -18.05 17.63
N LEU A 57 -11.91 -19.00 17.05
CA LEU A 57 -12.52 -20.08 16.29
C LEU A 57 -13.54 -20.83 17.16
N LEU A 58 -14.62 -21.27 16.53
CA LEU A 58 -15.69 -22.02 17.19
C LEU A 58 -15.72 -23.45 16.65
N VAL A 59 -16.26 -24.37 17.44
CA VAL A 59 -16.59 -25.72 17.00
C VAL A 59 -18.07 -25.98 17.23
N TYR A 60 -18.77 -26.37 16.16
CA TYR A 60 -20.16 -26.81 16.19
C TYR A 60 -20.29 -28.11 15.39
N LYS A 61 -20.91 -29.12 16.00
CA LYS A 61 -21.00 -30.49 15.43
C LYS A 61 -19.65 -30.97 14.88
N GLU A 62 -18.60 -30.80 15.68
CA GLU A 62 -17.22 -31.21 15.37
C GLU A 62 -16.53 -30.48 14.20
N ILE A 63 -17.22 -29.54 13.53
CA ILE A 63 -16.65 -28.69 12.49
C ILE A 63 -16.13 -27.39 13.09
N THR A 64 -14.93 -26.96 12.68
CA THR A 64 -14.37 -25.64 13.03
C THR A 64 -15.03 -24.56 12.19
N TYR A 65 -15.32 -23.41 12.81
CA TYR A 65 -15.85 -22.22 12.17
C TYR A 65 -14.86 -21.08 12.32
N PHE A 66 -14.60 -20.36 11.22
CA PHE A 66 -13.74 -19.20 11.22
C PHE A 66 -14.56 -17.90 11.18
N PRO A 67 -14.12 -16.84 11.88
CA PRO A 67 -14.83 -15.57 11.88
C PRO A 67 -14.61 -14.81 10.57
N MET A 68 -15.68 -14.28 9.99
CA MET A 68 -15.66 -13.38 8.83
C MET A 68 -15.36 -11.93 9.25
N THR A 69 -14.32 -11.72 10.08
CA THR A 69 -13.83 -10.37 10.35
C THR A 69 -13.14 -9.80 9.10
N TRP A 70 -12.93 -8.48 9.06
CA TRP A 70 -12.23 -7.85 7.94
C TRP A 70 -10.82 -8.43 7.69
N TYR A 71 -10.03 -8.64 8.74
CA TYR A 71 -8.66 -9.17 8.58
C TYR A 71 -8.67 -10.68 8.28
N ASP A 72 -9.50 -11.47 8.97
CA ASP A 72 -9.50 -12.93 8.82
C ASP A 72 -10.04 -13.39 7.46
N SER A 73 -11.13 -12.77 7.00
CA SER A 73 -11.69 -13.07 5.67
C SER A 73 -10.68 -12.75 4.57
N ARG A 74 -10.09 -11.56 4.59
CA ARG A 74 -9.12 -11.12 3.57
C ARG A 74 -7.80 -11.90 3.63
N MET A 75 -7.36 -12.33 4.81
CA MET A 75 -6.19 -13.20 4.95
C MET A 75 -6.38 -14.51 4.16
N LEU A 76 -7.60 -15.05 4.17
CA LEU A 76 -7.98 -16.27 3.45
C LEU A 76 -8.52 -16.00 2.02
N GLY A 77 -8.42 -14.77 1.52
CA GLY A 77 -8.82 -14.43 0.15
C GLY A 77 -10.32 -14.24 -0.05
N LEU A 78 -11.05 -13.91 1.01
CA LEU A 78 -12.49 -13.67 0.97
C LEU A 78 -12.81 -12.20 1.26
N GLU A 79 -13.89 -11.72 0.66
CA GLU A 79 -14.57 -10.50 1.06
C GLU A 79 -15.97 -10.84 1.55
N ALA A 80 -16.39 -10.19 2.65
CA ALA A 80 -17.75 -10.22 3.13
C ALA A 80 -18.36 -8.82 3.02
N SER A 81 -19.55 -8.72 2.45
CA SER A 81 -20.34 -7.50 2.36
C SER A 81 -21.78 -7.77 2.78
N TRP A 82 -22.47 -6.74 3.26
CA TRP A 82 -23.88 -6.85 3.64
C TRP A 82 -24.66 -5.68 3.06
N SER A 83 -25.86 -5.97 2.54
CA SER A 83 -26.85 -4.94 2.21
C SER A 83 -28.25 -5.38 2.64
N GLN A 84 -29.13 -4.42 2.87
CA GLN A 84 -30.53 -4.72 3.23
C GLN A 84 -31.26 -5.46 2.10
N GLN A 85 -30.88 -5.22 0.85
CA GLN A 85 -31.53 -5.81 -0.32
C GLN A 85 -31.02 -7.23 -0.62
N GLU A 86 -29.71 -7.46 -0.52
CA GLU A 86 -29.08 -8.70 -0.99
C GLU A 86 -28.66 -9.63 0.16
N GLY A 87 -28.71 -9.15 1.40
CA GLY A 87 -28.25 -9.89 2.58
C GLY A 87 -26.73 -9.95 2.66
N LEU A 88 -26.21 -11.01 3.29
CA LEU A 88 -24.77 -11.26 3.42
C LEU A 88 -24.24 -11.90 2.14
N GLN A 89 -23.18 -11.32 1.59
CA GLN A 89 -22.44 -11.87 0.45
C GLN A 89 -21.02 -12.21 0.90
N ILE A 90 -20.55 -13.38 0.49
CA ILE A 90 -19.19 -13.85 0.75
C ILE A 90 -18.60 -14.33 -0.58
N ASP A 91 -17.58 -13.63 -1.06
CA ASP A 91 -16.95 -13.95 -2.34
C ASP A 91 -15.46 -14.18 -2.17
N GLN A 92 -14.93 -15.15 -2.91
CA GLN A 92 -13.50 -15.29 -3.11
C GLN A 92 -12.99 -14.22 -4.08
N ARG A 93 -11.93 -13.50 -3.67
CA ARG A 93 -11.34 -12.39 -4.42
C ARG A 93 -9.81 -12.43 -4.31
N GLN A 94 -9.11 -11.66 -5.16
CA GLN A 94 -7.67 -11.45 -5.07
C GLN A 94 -7.33 -10.41 -3.99
N VAL A 95 -7.74 -10.70 -2.76
CA VAL A 95 -7.53 -9.84 -1.59
C VAL A 95 -6.58 -10.50 -0.61
N ALA A 96 -5.91 -9.68 0.17
CA ALA A 96 -4.93 -10.12 1.15
C ALA A 96 -4.97 -9.24 2.39
N SER A 97 -4.63 -9.82 3.52
CA SER A 97 -4.45 -9.13 4.80
C SER A 97 -3.38 -9.87 5.60
N THR A 98 -2.75 -9.16 6.53
CA THR A 98 -1.93 -9.81 7.55
C THR A 98 -2.80 -10.59 8.55
N TYR A 99 -2.19 -11.55 9.24
CA TYR A 99 -2.81 -12.17 10.41
C TYR A 99 -2.91 -11.18 11.56
N VAL A 100 -4.12 -10.98 12.08
CA VAL A 100 -4.36 -10.20 13.29
C VAL A 100 -4.85 -11.13 14.39
N SER A 101 -4.19 -11.08 15.55
CA SER A 101 -4.52 -11.99 16.65
C SER A 101 -5.81 -11.63 17.38
N TYR A 102 -6.34 -10.42 17.18
CA TYR A 102 -7.48 -9.86 17.90
C TYR A 102 -7.37 -10.09 19.42
N LYS A 103 -6.22 -9.71 20.00
CA LYS A 103 -5.94 -10.02 21.40
C LYS A 103 -6.89 -9.23 22.32
N SER A 104 -7.55 -9.93 23.22
CA SER A 104 -8.41 -9.43 24.27
C SER A 104 -7.76 -9.65 25.65
N ASP A 105 -8.10 -8.80 26.61
CA ASP A 105 -7.65 -8.92 28.01
C ASP A 105 -8.41 -10.02 28.78
N HIS A 106 -9.46 -10.59 28.18
CA HIS A 106 -10.29 -11.62 28.79
C HIS A 106 -10.04 -12.99 28.16
N ARG A 107 -9.81 -13.99 29.01
CA ARG A 107 -9.70 -15.37 28.57
C ARG A 107 -11.07 -15.90 28.15
N ASN A 108 -11.14 -16.54 26.99
CA ASN A 108 -12.36 -17.19 26.52
C ASN A 108 -12.73 -18.41 27.40
N ALA A 109 -14.03 -18.57 27.63
CA ALA A 109 -14.62 -19.75 28.24
C ALA A 109 -14.56 -20.94 27.28
N ALA A 110 -14.72 -22.15 27.82
CA ALA A 110 -14.67 -23.37 27.02
C ALA A 110 -15.86 -23.54 26.05
N SER A 111 -16.98 -22.87 26.30
CA SER A 111 -18.18 -22.93 25.46
C SER A 111 -19.02 -21.66 25.51
N TYR A 112 -19.76 -21.41 24.43
CA TYR A 112 -20.64 -20.27 24.25
C TYR A 112 -21.97 -20.68 23.60
N ARG A 113 -22.88 -19.71 23.48
CA ARG A 113 -24.04 -19.78 22.59
C ARG A 113 -23.75 -18.93 21.36
N ALA A 114 -24.10 -19.46 20.20
CA ALA A 114 -24.05 -18.75 18.93
C ALA A 114 -25.41 -18.85 18.26
N GLU A 115 -25.69 -17.90 17.41
CA GLU A 115 -26.97 -17.70 16.73
C GLU A 115 -26.92 -18.28 15.32
N VAL A 116 -28.04 -18.84 14.82
CA VAL A 116 -28.18 -19.18 13.39
C VAL A 116 -28.93 -18.05 12.68
N PRO A 117 -28.24 -17.18 11.91
CA PRO A 117 -28.89 -16.08 11.22
C PRO A 117 -29.84 -16.59 10.14
N MET A 118 -31.01 -15.95 10.04
CA MET A 118 -32.05 -16.23 9.04
C MET A 118 -32.03 -15.25 7.86
N SER A 119 -31.02 -14.38 7.77
CA SER A 119 -30.85 -13.46 6.64
C SER A 119 -30.53 -14.22 5.34
N ALA A 120 -30.79 -13.60 4.19
CA ALA A 120 -30.29 -14.10 2.92
C ALA A 120 -28.76 -14.17 2.94
N ILE A 121 -28.20 -15.28 2.47
CA ILE A 121 -26.76 -15.50 2.37
C ILE A 121 -26.44 -15.97 0.96
N THR A 122 -25.41 -15.37 0.37
CA THR A 122 -24.86 -15.79 -0.93
C THR A 122 -23.37 -16.02 -0.79
N VAL A 123 -22.88 -17.15 -1.31
CA VAL A 123 -21.45 -17.51 -1.30
C VAL A 123 -21.00 -17.74 -2.75
N ASN A 124 -20.01 -16.98 -3.24
CA ASN A 124 -19.57 -17.01 -4.64
C ASN A 124 -20.73 -16.91 -5.64
N GLY A 125 -21.70 -16.02 -5.38
CA GLY A 125 -22.91 -15.89 -6.18
C GLY A 125 -23.96 -17.00 -6.02
N GLN A 126 -23.73 -18.03 -5.20
CA GLN A 126 -24.69 -19.10 -4.92
C GLN A 126 -25.51 -18.81 -3.66
N VAL A 127 -26.84 -18.82 -3.79
CA VAL A 127 -27.75 -18.61 -2.65
C VAL A 127 -27.71 -19.81 -1.72
N ILE A 128 -27.54 -19.54 -0.42
CA ILE A 128 -27.48 -20.55 0.64
C ILE A 128 -28.77 -20.49 1.48
N ASP A 129 -29.47 -21.62 1.58
CA ASP A 129 -30.57 -21.79 2.53
C ASP A 129 -30.01 -22.21 3.90
N ASN A 130 -29.53 -21.22 4.66
CA ASN A 130 -28.79 -21.44 5.90
C ASN A 130 -29.57 -22.28 6.92
N ALA A 131 -30.91 -22.19 6.95
CA ALA A 131 -31.74 -22.95 7.88
C ALA A 131 -31.79 -24.45 7.57
N LYS A 132 -31.46 -24.86 6.34
CA LYS A 132 -31.41 -26.26 5.91
C LYS A 132 -30.01 -26.85 5.91
N GLU A 133 -28.99 -26.05 6.18
CA GLU A 133 -27.62 -26.52 6.22
C GLU A 133 -27.38 -27.38 7.47
N GLU A 134 -26.69 -28.51 7.27
CA GLU A 134 -26.27 -29.36 8.40
C GLU A 134 -25.30 -28.58 9.33
N TYR A 135 -24.47 -27.76 8.70
CA TYR A 135 -23.47 -26.87 9.29
C TYR A 135 -23.80 -25.43 8.86
N PRO A 136 -24.81 -24.79 9.47
CA PRO A 136 -25.22 -23.44 9.09
C PRO A 136 -24.14 -22.44 9.49
N LEU A 137 -23.99 -21.35 8.73
CA LEU A 137 -23.24 -20.18 9.20
C LEU A 137 -23.83 -19.73 10.53
N LEU A 138 -22.96 -19.27 11.43
CA LEU A 138 -23.34 -18.84 12.77
C LEU A 138 -23.09 -17.33 12.94
N SER A 139 -23.73 -16.71 13.92
CA SER A 139 -23.43 -15.36 14.38
C SER A 139 -22.95 -15.45 15.84
N PHE A 140 -21.80 -14.84 16.11
CA PHE A 140 -21.25 -14.77 17.47
C PHE A 140 -20.48 -13.46 17.63
N ARG A 141 -20.79 -12.70 18.69
CA ARG A 141 -20.24 -11.35 18.92
C ARG A 141 -20.42 -10.45 17.69
N GLU A 142 -21.62 -10.51 17.09
CA GLU A 142 -22.02 -9.70 15.93
C GLU A 142 -21.18 -9.94 14.66
N VAL A 143 -20.40 -11.03 14.63
CA VAL A 143 -19.61 -11.46 13.47
C VAL A 143 -20.17 -12.78 12.94
N THR A 144 -20.22 -12.91 11.62
CA THR A 144 -20.59 -14.19 10.98
C THR A 144 -19.42 -15.17 11.07
N TYR A 145 -19.71 -16.40 11.44
CA TYR A 145 -18.79 -17.51 11.53
C TYR A 145 -19.11 -18.52 10.45
N PHE A 146 -18.10 -18.82 9.65
CA PHE A 146 -18.24 -19.60 8.45
C PHE A 146 -17.69 -21.02 8.66
N PRO A 147 -18.46 -22.06 8.31
CA PRO A 147 -18.08 -23.45 8.54
C PRO A 147 -16.92 -23.90 7.63
N LEU A 148 -15.86 -24.45 8.23
CA LEU A 148 -14.74 -25.06 7.50
C LEU A 148 -15.06 -26.53 7.15
N THR A 149 -16.15 -26.73 6.41
CA THR A 149 -16.47 -28.03 5.80
C THR A 149 -15.70 -28.21 4.51
N TRP A 150 -15.52 -29.46 4.07
CA TRP A 150 -14.91 -29.78 2.78
C TRP A 150 -15.62 -29.05 1.62
N ARG A 151 -16.97 -29.07 1.62
CA ARG A 151 -17.80 -28.40 0.61
C ARG A 151 -17.42 -26.94 0.42
N PHE A 152 -17.15 -26.21 1.49
CA PHE A 152 -16.82 -24.80 1.35
C PHE A 152 -15.31 -24.56 1.22
N ALA A 153 -14.52 -25.07 2.17
CA ALA A 153 -13.08 -24.79 2.19
C ALA A 153 -12.37 -25.35 0.95
N HIS A 154 -12.66 -26.60 0.57
CA HIS A 154 -12.06 -27.23 -0.60
C HIS A 154 -12.86 -26.94 -1.87
N ASP A 155 -14.15 -27.31 -1.94
CA ASP A 155 -14.85 -27.27 -3.24
C ASP A 155 -15.24 -25.85 -3.70
N GLN A 156 -15.54 -24.92 -2.78
CA GLN A 156 -15.95 -23.55 -3.13
C GLN A 156 -14.80 -22.54 -3.13
N PHE A 157 -13.85 -22.68 -2.20
CA PHE A 157 -12.75 -21.72 -2.06
C PHE A 157 -11.38 -22.27 -2.49
N ASN A 158 -11.29 -23.55 -2.85
CA ASN A 158 -10.06 -24.19 -3.31
C ASN A 158 -8.88 -24.01 -2.33
N TRP A 159 -9.13 -24.12 -1.03
CA TRP A 159 -8.07 -24.12 -0.03
C TRP A 159 -7.53 -25.53 0.19
N ASP A 160 -6.24 -25.63 0.49
CA ASP A 160 -5.66 -26.88 0.96
C ASP A 160 -6.18 -27.16 2.37
N TYR A 161 -6.80 -28.33 2.56
CA TYR A 161 -7.41 -28.75 3.81
C TYR A 161 -6.69 -29.98 4.35
N ILE A 162 -5.97 -29.82 5.47
CA ILE A 162 -5.20 -30.90 6.08
C ILE A 162 -5.64 -31.09 7.52
N TRP A 163 -5.99 -32.32 7.87
CA TRP A 163 -6.17 -32.75 9.25
C TRP A 163 -5.08 -33.74 9.63
N ASP A 164 -4.40 -33.46 10.74
CA ASP A 164 -3.43 -34.37 11.35
C ASP A 164 -3.76 -34.58 12.84
N PRO A 165 -3.72 -35.83 13.36
CA PRO A 165 -4.04 -36.08 14.77
C PRO A 165 -3.13 -35.40 15.79
N ALA A 166 -1.86 -35.13 15.44
CA ALA A 166 -0.88 -34.49 16.30
C ALA A 166 -0.81 -32.96 16.09
N ASP A 167 -0.94 -32.51 14.85
CA ASP A 167 -0.79 -31.11 14.45
C ASP A 167 -2.11 -30.35 14.24
N GLY A 168 -3.25 -31.04 14.29
CA GLY A 168 -4.59 -30.48 14.20
C GLY A 168 -5.01 -30.11 12.78
N LEU A 169 -5.82 -29.05 12.67
CA LEU A 169 -6.35 -28.56 11.39
C LEU A 169 -5.38 -27.52 10.78
N SER A 170 -5.08 -27.64 9.49
CA SER A 170 -4.34 -26.65 8.73
C SER A 170 -5.08 -26.29 7.46
N LEU A 171 -5.25 -25.00 7.21
CA LEU A 171 -5.80 -24.44 5.98
C LEU A 171 -4.77 -23.54 5.31
N THR A 172 -4.60 -23.72 4.00
CA THR A 172 -3.77 -22.82 3.18
C THR A 172 -4.60 -22.33 2.00
N SER A 173 -4.82 -21.02 1.93
CA SER A 173 -5.45 -20.35 0.80
C SER A 173 -4.41 -19.95 -0.25
N HIS A 174 -4.84 -19.81 -1.50
CA HIS A 174 -3.96 -19.49 -2.64
C HIS A 174 -4.03 -18.02 -3.09
N ASN A 175 -4.69 -17.15 -2.31
CA ASN A 175 -4.63 -15.69 -2.52
C ASN A 175 -3.23 -15.16 -2.14
N PRO A 176 -2.84 -13.97 -2.66
CA PRO A 176 -1.61 -13.31 -2.23
C PRO A 176 -1.54 -13.21 -0.70
N GLN A 177 -0.38 -13.53 -0.13
CA GLN A 177 -0.17 -13.48 1.32
C GLN A 177 0.68 -12.27 1.68
N ILE A 178 0.21 -11.47 2.63
CA ILE A 178 1.00 -10.36 3.17
C ILE A 178 2.02 -10.94 4.14
N GLN A 179 3.29 -10.84 3.80
CA GLN A 179 4.39 -11.25 4.68
C GLN A 179 4.93 -10.03 5.40
N THR A 180 5.15 -10.15 6.71
CA THR A 180 5.92 -9.16 7.45
C THR A 180 7.37 -9.29 7.03
N ALA A 181 7.95 -8.22 6.48
CA ALA A 181 9.39 -8.17 6.27
C ALA A 181 10.07 -8.21 7.64
N GLU A 182 10.93 -9.21 7.89
CA GLU A 182 11.74 -9.31 9.12
C GLU A 182 12.91 -8.32 9.11
N LEU A 183 12.65 -7.09 8.68
CA LEU A 183 13.62 -6.01 8.67
C LEU A 183 13.71 -5.37 10.07
N PRO A 184 14.89 -4.88 10.45
CA PRO A 184 15.05 -4.10 11.67
C PRO A 184 14.13 -2.87 11.68
N ALA A 185 13.63 -2.46 12.86
CA ALA A 185 12.69 -1.35 12.98
C ALA A 185 13.20 -0.03 12.37
N TYR A 186 14.52 0.22 12.43
CA TYR A 186 15.14 1.42 11.84
C TYR A 186 15.04 1.46 10.30
N ALA A 187 14.80 0.32 9.63
CA ALA A 187 14.69 0.26 8.18
C ALA A 187 13.55 1.17 7.68
N GLY A 188 12.49 1.32 8.47
CA GLY A 188 11.35 2.19 8.17
C GLY A 188 11.55 3.66 8.52
N GLU A 189 12.72 4.08 9.03
CA GLU A 189 13.03 5.51 9.21
C GLU A 189 13.29 6.24 7.87
N ASN A 190 13.61 5.47 6.83
CA ASN A 190 13.71 5.90 5.44
C ASN A 190 12.75 5.05 4.59
N ASP A 191 12.88 5.18 3.27
CA ASP A 191 12.17 4.30 2.34
C ASP A 191 12.75 2.87 2.33
N VAL A 192 11.93 1.91 1.94
CA VAL A 192 12.29 0.50 1.78
C VAL A 192 11.81 0.00 0.42
N ALA A 193 12.69 -0.65 -0.33
CA ALA A 193 12.34 -1.27 -1.60
C ALA A 193 12.53 -2.78 -1.57
N MET A 194 11.67 -3.50 -2.30
CA MET A 194 11.89 -4.89 -2.68
C MET A 194 12.15 -4.94 -4.19
N PHE A 195 13.32 -5.43 -4.60
CA PHE A 195 13.69 -5.50 -6.01
C PHE A 195 14.52 -6.75 -6.30
N LYS A 196 14.12 -7.52 -7.32
CA LYS A 196 14.80 -8.77 -7.75
C LYS A 196 15.16 -9.73 -6.60
N GLY A 197 14.27 -9.90 -5.62
CA GLY A 197 14.44 -10.85 -4.51
C GLY A 197 15.23 -10.33 -3.30
N TYR A 198 15.54 -9.03 -3.26
CA TYR A 198 16.25 -8.39 -2.14
C TYR A 198 15.45 -7.23 -1.57
N TYR A 199 15.59 -7.03 -0.26
CA TYR A 199 15.22 -5.79 0.42
C TYR A 199 16.37 -4.77 0.33
N TYR A 200 16.01 -3.50 0.17
CA TYR A 200 16.92 -2.36 0.21
C TYR A 200 16.41 -1.38 1.24
N PHE A 201 17.28 -0.95 2.16
CA PHE A 201 16.91 -0.11 3.29
C PHE A 201 18.12 0.64 3.82
N VAL A 202 17.89 1.55 4.76
CA VAL A 202 18.92 2.44 5.31
C VAL A 202 19.04 2.25 6.82
N GLU A 203 20.27 2.26 7.32
CA GLU A 203 20.57 2.48 8.74
C GLU A 203 21.32 3.81 8.86
N THR A 204 20.87 4.69 9.75
CA THR A 204 21.58 5.94 10.04
C THR A 204 22.43 5.75 11.30
N ILE A 205 23.75 5.82 11.16
CA ILE A 205 24.71 5.73 12.27
C ILE A 205 25.42 7.09 12.40
N GLY A 206 25.10 7.82 13.47
CA GLY A 206 25.64 9.16 13.70
C GLY A 206 25.24 10.14 12.58
N THR A 207 26.21 10.51 11.74
CA THR A 207 26.02 11.44 10.61
C THR A 207 26.11 10.76 9.25
N THR A 208 26.00 9.43 9.21
CA THR A 208 26.15 8.66 7.98
C THR A 208 24.92 7.80 7.77
N ASN A 209 24.40 7.81 6.54
CA ASN A 209 23.45 6.80 6.09
C ASN A 209 24.23 5.67 5.43
N HIS A 210 23.91 4.44 5.83
CA HIS A 210 24.41 3.21 5.26
C HIS A 210 23.26 2.53 4.53
N VAL A 211 23.40 2.38 3.22
CA VAL A 211 22.41 1.71 2.37
C VAL A 211 22.77 0.24 2.31
N TYR A 212 21.83 -0.60 2.69
CA TYR A 212 21.99 -2.04 2.73
C TYR A 212 21.12 -2.73 1.70
N ARG A 213 21.59 -3.90 1.29
CA ARG A 213 20.84 -4.91 0.57
C ARG A 213 20.79 -6.18 1.41
N ALA A 214 19.65 -6.85 1.49
CA ALA A 214 19.54 -8.16 2.15
C ALA A 214 18.61 -9.11 1.37
N PRO A 215 18.91 -10.42 1.29
CA PRO A 215 18.00 -11.40 0.68
C PRO A 215 16.64 -11.41 1.39
N VAL A 216 15.54 -11.50 0.64
CA VAL A 216 14.18 -11.52 1.22
C VAL A 216 13.99 -12.72 2.17
N GLN A 217 14.64 -13.85 1.88
CA GLN A 217 14.56 -15.08 2.69
C GLN A 217 15.39 -15.02 3.97
N GLN A 218 16.36 -14.11 4.05
CA GLN A 218 17.23 -13.94 5.22
C GLN A 218 17.62 -12.46 5.38
N PRO A 219 16.69 -11.59 5.82
CA PRO A 219 16.93 -10.14 5.89
C PRO A 219 18.05 -9.73 6.86
N SER A 220 18.48 -10.64 7.74
CA SER A 220 19.62 -10.46 8.64
C SER A 220 20.98 -10.55 7.93
N ASP A 221 21.08 -11.20 6.77
CA ASP A 221 22.29 -11.30 5.96
C ASP A 221 22.43 -10.07 5.05
N LYS A 222 22.56 -8.91 5.69
CA LYS A 222 22.65 -7.61 5.00
C LYS A 222 24.08 -7.29 4.58
N GLU A 223 24.22 -6.69 3.41
CA GLU A 223 25.47 -6.17 2.85
C GLU A 223 25.35 -4.66 2.61
N GLU A 224 26.33 -3.88 3.06
CA GLU A 224 26.40 -2.45 2.74
C GLU A 224 26.81 -2.26 1.27
N ILE A 225 26.01 -1.52 0.51
CA ILE A 225 26.27 -1.26 -0.92
C ILE A 225 26.66 0.20 -1.20
N TYR A 226 26.36 1.11 -0.25
CA TYR A 226 26.63 2.53 -0.37
C TYR A 226 26.59 3.20 1.00
N SER A 227 27.37 4.26 1.19
CA SER A 227 27.23 5.13 2.35
C SER A 227 27.59 6.57 2.03
N TYR A 228 26.96 7.51 2.73
CA TYR A 228 27.17 8.94 2.53
C TYR A 228 26.89 9.74 3.80
N ASN A 229 27.53 10.91 3.91
CA ASN A 229 27.34 11.81 5.04
C ASN A 229 26.05 12.63 4.87
N ILE A 230 25.22 12.66 5.93
CA ILE A 230 23.94 13.39 5.95
C ILE A 230 24.03 14.75 6.65
N LYS A 231 25.18 15.09 7.25
CA LYS A 231 25.37 16.36 7.95
C LYS A 231 25.72 17.43 6.95
N THR A 232 24.88 18.44 6.90
CA THR A 232 25.06 19.64 6.07
C THR A 232 25.26 20.85 6.98
N GLY A 233 25.61 22.01 6.39
CA GLY A 233 25.59 23.29 7.11
C GLY A 233 24.20 23.68 7.65
N TYR A 234 23.15 22.98 7.23
CA TYR A 234 21.75 23.25 7.58
C TYR A 234 21.14 22.20 8.51
N GLY A 235 21.89 21.16 8.90
CA GLY A 235 21.41 20.11 9.81
C GLY A 235 21.63 18.70 9.26
N LEU A 236 20.89 17.72 9.80
CA LEU A 236 20.91 16.34 9.33
C LEU A 236 19.80 16.13 8.31
N HIS A 237 20.17 15.76 7.08
CA HIS A 237 19.22 15.42 6.02
C HIS A 237 19.20 13.91 5.79
N LYS A 238 18.42 13.21 6.63
CA LYS A 238 18.30 11.75 6.60
C LYS A 238 17.59 11.16 5.39
N PRO A 239 16.48 11.74 4.87
CA PRO A 239 15.62 11.04 3.93
C PRO A 239 16.33 10.54 2.67
N LEU A 240 16.04 9.29 2.33
CA LEU A 240 16.35 8.63 1.06
C LEU A 240 15.07 7.99 0.53
N SER A 241 14.88 8.05 -0.79
CA SER A 241 13.75 7.42 -1.49
C SER A 241 14.26 6.43 -2.54
N PHE A 242 13.64 5.26 -2.63
CA PHE A 242 13.91 4.27 -3.67
C PHE A 242 12.90 4.41 -4.80
N GLN A 243 13.36 4.20 -6.04
CA GLN A 243 12.53 4.30 -7.23
C GLN A 243 12.97 3.27 -8.27
N VAL A 244 12.02 2.56 -8.86
CA VAL A 244 12.30 1.72 -10.03
C VAL A 244 12.10 2.56 -11.29
N ARG A 245 13.16 2.69 -12.10
CA ARG A 245 13.16 3.41 -13.37
C ARG A 245 13.83 2.55 -14.43
N ASP A 246 13.19 2.36 -15.58
CA ASP A 246 13.72 1.58 -16.71
C ASP A 246 14.24 0.19 -16.30
N ASN A 247 13.46 -0.51 -15.47
CA ASN A 247 13.78 -1.82 -14.91
C ASN A 247 15.11 -1.89 -14.12
N ALA A 248 15.57 -0.75 -13.61
CA ALA A 248 16.67 -0.64 -12.68
C ALA A 248 16.18 -0.01 -11.37
N LEU A 249 16.80 -0.40 -10.25
CA LEU A 249 16.56 0.24 -8.97
C LEU A 249 17.49 1.44 -8.81
N TRP A 250 16.90 2.55 -8.40
CA TRP A 250 17.57 3.78 -8.07
C TRP A 250 17.24 4.18 -6.65
N PHE A 251 18.10 4.98 -6.05
CA PHE A 251 17.71 5.79 -4.91
C PHE A 251 18.18 7.23 -5.05
N THR A 252 17.42 8.11 -4.40
CA THR A 252 17.69 9.54 -4.37
C THR A 252 17.79 10.01 -2.93
N TYR A 253 18.83 10.80 -2.66
CA TYR A 253 19.00 11.52 -1.40
C TYR A 253 19.45 12.95 -1.68
N HIS A 254 19.19 13.85 -0.74
CA HIS A 254 19.54 15.27 -0.87
C HIS A 254 20.76 15.62 -0.01
N VAL A 255 21.67 16.43 -0.56
CA VAL A 255 22.81 17.01 0.17
C VAL A 255 22.73 18.52 0.10
N GLY A 256 22.88 19.19 1.25
CA GLY A 256 22.86 20.65 1.36
C GLY A 256 21.57 21.17 2.00
N GLY A 257 21.20 22.39 1.65
CA GLY A 257 19.94 23.01 2.09
C GLY A 257 18.91 22.95 0.97
N ALA A 258 17.62 23.08 1.29
CA ALA A 258 16.51 22.86 0.35
C ALA A 258 16.56 23.63 -0.99
N ILE A 259 17.32 24.74 -1.07
CA ILE A 259 17.50 25.53 -2.30
C ILE A 259 18.97 25.55 -2.75
N MET A 260 19.91 25.40 -1.81
CA MET A 260 21.37 25.51 -2.05
C MET A 260 22.06 24.14 -2.12
N GLY A 261 21.30 23.05 -2.09
CA GLY A 261 21.76 21.68 -2.17
C GLY A 261 21.63 21.07 -3.55
N SER A 262 21.70 19.75 -3.58
CA SER A 262 21.65 18.92 -4.78
C SER A 262 21.00 17.58 -4.45
N ASP A 263 20.17 17.08 -5.36
CA ASP A 263 19.69 15.70 -5.29
C ASP A 263 20.73 14.79 -5.96
N MET A 264 21.01 13.67 -5.30
CA MET A 264 21.99 12.69 -5.72
C MET A 264 21.25 11.45 -6.20
N PHE A 265 21.44 11.05 -7.46
CA PHE A 265 20.77 9.92 -8.07
C PHE A 265 21.75 8.75 -8.22
N VAL A 266 21.54 7.72 -7.41
CA VAL A 266 22.41 6.54 -7.36
C VAL A 266 21.68 5.37 -8.01
N LYS A 267 22.33 4.74 -8.99
CA LYS A 267 21.83 3.54 -9.65
C LYS A 267 22.39 2.32 -8.94
N ILE A 268 21.56 1.30 -8.73
CA ILE A 268 22.01 -0.02 -8.31
C ILE A 268 22.14 -0.88 -9.58
N GLY A 269 23.38 -1.23 -9.92
CA GLY A 269 23.71 -2.04 -11.09
C GLY A 269 23.26 -3.50 -10.95
N ASP A 270 23.30 -4.25 -12.06
CA ASP A 270 23.03 -5.70 -12.04
C ASP A 270 24.13 -6.49 -11.30
N ASP A 271 25.31 -5.89 -11.11
CA ASP A 271 26.37 -6.39 -10.22
C ASP A 271 26.12 -6.05 -8.74
N TRP A 272 24.97 -5.44 -8.45
CA TRP A 272 24.49 -5.02 -7.13
C TRP A 272 25.28 -3.91 -6.48
N LYS A 273 26.16 -3.24 -7.23
CA LYS A 273 26.89 -2.07 -6.74
C LYS A 273 26.07 -0.82 -6.96
N ALA A 274 26.13 0.08 -5.98
CA ALA A 274 25.53 1.38 -6.06
C ALA A 274 26.54 2.40 -6.61
N GLU A 275 26.15 3.15 -7.64
CA GLU A 275 27.01 4.14 -8.27
C GLU A 275 26.23 5.44 -8.49
N LEU A 276 26.80 6.56 -8.05
CA LEU A 276 26.25 7.88 -8.32
C LEU A 276 26.34 8.16 -9.83
N LYS A 277 25.19 8.43 -10.46
CA LYS A 277 25.13 8.68 -11.91
C LYS A 277 24.76 10.11 -12.27
N GLN A 278 23.93 10.76 -11.47
CA GLN A 278 23.51 12.13 -11.72
C GLN A 278 23.46 12.92 -10.41
N GLU A 279 23.71 14.22 -10.51
CA GLU A 279 23.54 15.16 -9.42
C GLU A 279 22.85 16.44 -9.91
N GLY A 280 22.02 17.02 -9.04
CA GLY A 280 21.38 18.31 -9.24
C GLY A 280 19.86 18.22 -9.16
N TYR A 281 19.20 19.37 -9.18
CA TYR A 281 17.75 19.41 -9.36
C TYR A 281 17.42 19.13 -10.82
N LEU A 282 17.16 17.87 -11.15
CA LEU A 282 16.89 17.44 -12.51
C LEU A 282 16.00 16.18 -12.56
N ASP A 283 15.41 15.95 -13.72
CA ASP A 283 14.92 14.64 -14.17
C ASP A 283 15.71 14.20 -15.40
N PHE A 284 15.80 12.89 -15.64
CA PHE A 284 16.57 12.36 -16.76
C PHE A 284 16.06 11.00 -17.23
N ARG A 285 16.28 10.69 -18.52
CA ARG A 285 15.96 9.39 -19.12
C ARG A 285 17.09 8.97 -20.04
N ASP A 286 17.43 7.69 -20.02
CA ASP A 286 18.35 7.11 -21.01
C ASP A 286 17.63 6.99 -22.35
N THR A 287 18.32 7.34 -23.43
CA THR A 287 17.80 7.26 -24.81
C THR A 287 18.86 6.64 -25.72
N PRO A 288 18.50 6.15 -26.91
CA PRO A 288 19.48 5.70 -27.91
C PRO A 288 20.50 6.77 -28.32
N TYR A 289 20.22 8.05 -28.06
CA TYR A 289 21.05 9.20 -28.44
C TYR A 289 21.84 9.80 -27.27
N GLY A 290 21.80 9.17 -26.10
CA GLY A 290 22.40 9.67 -24.86
C GLY A 290 21.36 9.97 -23.78
N THR A 291 21.77 10.70 -22.75
CA THR A 291 20.90 10.98 -21.60
C THR A 291 20.15 12.28 -21.82
N LEU A 292 18.81 12.18 -21.89
CA LEU A 292 17.91 13.32 -21.85
C LEU A 292 17.93 13.88 -20.43
N ILE A 293 18.11 15.20 -20.29
CA ILE A 293 18.19 15.88 -19.00
C ILE A 293 17.23 17.06 -19.00
N ILE A 294 16.39 17.14 -17.97
CA ILE A 294 15.46 18.24 -17.70
C ILE A 294 15.91 18.88 -16.39
N LEU A 295 16.32 20.14 -16.42
CA LEU A 295 16.70 20.84 -15.19
C LEU A 295 15.45 21.29 -14.45
N HIS A 296 15.38 21.03 -13.14
CA HIS A 296 14.29 21.37 -12.23
C HIS A 296 14.68 22.43 -11.18
N GLY A 297 15.93 22.92 -11.20
CA GLY A 297 16.37 24.02 -10.33
C GLY A 297 15.69 25.35 -10.68
N ALA A 298 16.05 26.45 -10.01
CA ALA A 298 15.43 27.76 -10.23
C ALA A 298 15.43 28.22 -11.70
N SER A 299 16.48 27.87 -12.46
CA SER A 299 16.58 28.18 -13.90
C SER A 299 15.59 27.40 -14.78
N ALA A 300 14.95 26.33 -14.27
CA ALA A 300 13.89 25.62 -14.97
C ALA A 300 12.71 26.53 -15.30
N PHE A 301 12.43 27.48 -14.41
CA PHE A 301 11.28 28.39 -14.52
C PHE A 301 11.53 29.55 -15.47
N GLU A 302 12.76 29.71 -15.96
CA GLU A 302 13.12 30.69 -17.00
C GLU A 302 12.90 30.14 -18.43
N GLY A 303 12.78 28.82 -18.58
CA GLY A 303 12.62 28.14 -19.85
C GLY A 303 13.93 27.63 -20.49
N GLY A 304 13.79 26.81 -21.53
CA GLY A 304 14.91 26.20 -22.26
C GLY A 304 15.62 25.09 -21.49
N ASN A 305 15.03 24.55 -20.44
CA ASN A 305 15.66 23.65 -19.48
C ASN A 305 15.82 22.19 -19.94
N LEU A 306 15.67 21.91 -21.24
CA LEU A 306 15.77 20.58 -21.84
C LEU A 306 17.08 20.41 -22.61
N TYR A 307 17.85 19.39 -22.21
CA TYR A 307 19.19 19.11 -22.71
C TYR A 307 19.36 17.64 -23.09
N LEU A 308 20.34 17.36 -23.94
CA LEU A 308 20.81 16.01 -24.25
C LEU A 308 22.32 15.95 -24.01
N SER A 309 22.76 14.95 -23.25
CA SER A 309 24.18 14.62 -23.09
C SER A 309 24.50 13.42 -23.98
N PRO A 310 25.39 13.55 -24.99
CA PRO A 310 25.72 12.44 -25.88
C PRO A 310 26.34 11.26 -25.12
N PRO A 311 26.26 10.02 -25.66
CA PRO A 311 26.79 8.84 -25.00
C PRO A 311 28.28 9.01 -24.68
N GLY A 312 28.66 8.74 -23.43
CA GLY A 312 30.04 8.84 -22.95
C GLY A 312 30.58 10.27 -22.80
N GLN A 313 29.71 11.30 -22.89
CA GLN A 313 30.08 12.70 -22.67
C GLN A 313 29.36 13.30 -21.45
N ASP A 314 29.43 12.59 -20.32
CA ASP A 314 28.84 13.02 -19.05
C ASP A 314 29.31 14.44 -18.70
N GLY A 315 28.35 15.35 -18.50
CA GLY A 315 28.61 16.77 -18.22
C GLY A 315 28.67 17.69 -19.44
N ASN A 316 28.85 17.18 -20.66
CA ASN A 316 28.74 17.97 -21.89
C ASN A 316 27.34 17.87 -22.47
N ARG A 317 26.46 18.78 -22.06
CA ARG A 317 25.04 18.79 -22.44
C ARG A 317 24.74 19.84 -23.51
N LYS A 318 24.05 19.46 -24.59
CA LYS A 318 23.53 20.37 -25.62
C LYS A 318 22.08 20.71 -25.31
N ARG A 319 21.71 21.99 -25.35
CA ARG A 319 20.30 22.40 -25.25
C ARG A 319 19.57 21.92 -26.50
N ILE A 320 18.47 21.20 -26.32
CA ILE A 320 17.64 20.72 -27.42
C ILE A 320 16.23 21.30 -27.40
N GLY A 321 15.79 21.87 -26.27
CA GLY A 321 14.49 22.54 -26.14
C GLY A 321 14.51 24.01 -26.56
N ASP A 322 13.32 24.54 -26.87
CA ASP A 322 13.09 25.96 -27.10
C ASP A 322 13.35 26.76 -25.82
N SER A 323 14.11 27.84 -25.93
CA SER A 323 14.44 28.75 -24.82
C SER A 323 13.22 29.33 -24.09
N GLY A 324 12.08 29.50 -24.77
CA GLY A 324 10.86 30.05 -24.16
C GLY A 324 9.98 29.02 -23.45
N VAL A 325 10.33 27.74 -23.49
CA VAL A 325 9.48 26.64 -23.00
C VAL A 325 10.07 26.03 -21.73
N LYS A 326 9.22 25.86 -20.71
CA LYS A 326 9.53 25.21 -19.44
C LYS A 326 9.11 23.75 -19.56
N TYR A 327 10.09 22.87 -19.69
CA TYR A 327 9.93 21.42 -19.84
C TYR A 327 9.95 20.72 -18.48
N GLY A 328 9.12 19.70 -18.25
CA GLY A 328 9.01 19.03 -16.95
C GLY A 328 8.61 19.97 -15.82
N VAL A 329 7.77 20.97 -16.12
CA VAL A 329 7.30 21.96 -15.14
C VAL A 329 5.79 22.10 -15.26
N HIS A 330 5.11 21.88 -14.14
CA HIS A 330 3.71 22.21 -13.97
C HIS A 330 3.57 23.69 -13.59
N ALA A 331 2.94 24.47 -14.45
CA ALA A 331 2.66 25.89 -14.25
C ALA A 331 1.25 26.10 -13.69
N MET A 332 1.09 27.06 -12.79
CA MET A 332 -0.19 27.44 -12.18
C MET A 332 -0.36 28.95 -12.32
N TYR A 333 -1.47 29.37 -12.92
CA TYR A 333 -1.81 30.76 -13.13
C TYR A 333 -3.10 31.08 -12.36
N SER A 334 -3.02 31.97 -11.37
CA SER A 334 -4.22 32.36 -10.61
C SER A 334 -4.11 33.80 -10.09
N GLY A 335 -5.14 34.62 -10.34
CA GLY A 335 -5.28 35.94 -9.70
C GLY A 335 -4.12 36.90 -9.95
N GLY A 336 -3.42 36.79 -11.08
CA GLY A 336 -2.24 37.60 -11.41
C GLY A 336 -0.91 37.09 -10.83
N GLY A 337 -0.89 35.93 -10.19
CA GLY A 337 0.32 35.23 -9.76
C GLY A 337 0.65 34.02 -10.63
N GLU A 338 1.93 33.72 -10.75
CA GLU A 338 2.47 32.53 -11.43
C GLU A 338 3.16 31.63 -10.39
N GLY A 339 2.87 30.34 -10.45
CA GLY A 339 3.49 29.30 -9.63
C GLY A 339 4.04 28.18 -10.49
N TYR A 340 5.19 27.63 -10.12
CA TYR A 340 5.83 26.55 -10.87
C TYR A 340 6.22 25.42 -9.93
N ARG A 341 6.06 24.19 -10.41
CA ARG A 341 6.51 22.98 -9.71
C ARG A 341 7.15 22.02 -10.70
N ALA A 342 8.27 21.42 -10.31
CA ALA A 342 8.89 20.35 -11.08
C ALA A 342 7.94 19.16 -11.27
N ASP A 343 7.96 18.58 -12.47
CA ASP A 343 7.21 17.39 -12.85
C ASP A 343 8.18 16.37 -13.46
N SER A 344 8.23 15.16 -12.87
CA SER A 344 9.11 14.07 -13.30
C SER A 344 8.37 13.00 -14.10
N SER A 345 7.25 13.35 -14.76
CA SER A 345 6.39 12.40 -15.48
C SER A 345 6.87 12.12 -16.92
N THR A 346 8.15 12.37 -17.21
CA THR A 346 8.75 12.16 -18.53
C THR A 346 8.80 10.68 -18.90
N ALA A 347 8.39 10.38 -20.13
CA ALA A 347 8.48 9.05 -20.72
C ALA A 347 9.25 9.09 -22.04
N VAL A 348 10.08 8.08 -22.28
CA VAL A 348 10.75 7.84 -23.56
C VAL A 348 10.25 6.51 -24.09
N ILE A 349 9.72 6.53 -25.31
CA ILE A 349 9.22 5.34 -26.00
C ILE A 349 9.90 5.34 -27.37
N GLU A 350 10.82 4.40 -27.57
CA GLU A 350 11.65 4.33 -28.78
C GLU A 350 12.41 5.66 -29.02
N ASP A 351 12.07 6.39 -30.09
CA ASP A 351 12.66 7.67 -30.48
C ASP A 351 11.86 8.89 -30.00
N ASP A 352 10.70 8.66 -29.37
CA ASP A 352 9.77 9.70 -28.95
C ASP A 352 9.92 10.02 -27.47
N VAL A 353 9.89 11.31 -27.17
CA VAL A 353 9.87 11.84 -25.80
C VAL A 353 8.54 12.49 -25.53
N TYR A 354 7.87 12.02 -24.48
CA TYR A 354 6.65 12.61 -23.94
C TYR A 354 6.97 13.31 -22.62
N LEU A 355 6.71 14.61 -22.56
CA LEU A 355 6.89 15.39 -21.34
C LEU A 355 5.91 16.56 -21.27
N LEU A 356 5.70 17.04 -20.04
CA LEU A 356 4.96 18.27 -19.78
C LEU A 356 5.77 19.49 -20.25
N ALA A 357 5.10 20.44 -20.90
CA ALA A 357 5.69 21.69 -21.34
C ALA A 357 4.73 22.86 -21.11
N SER A 358 5.30 23.98 -20.68
CA SER A 358 4.57 25.23 -20.45
C SER A 358 5.34 26.42 -21.03
N ARG A 359 4.73 27.20 -21.92
CA ARG A 359 5.31 28.46 -22.41
C ARG A 359 4.83 29.65 -21.58
N ASP A 360 3.51 29.83 -21.53
CA ASP A 360 2.79 30.87 -20.81
C ASP A 360 1.38 30.37 -20.42
N ASP A 361 0.54 31.22 -19.82
CA ASP A 361 -0.82 30.89 -19.39
C ASP A 361 -1.71 30.31 -20.52
N SER A 362 -1.53 30.79 -21.75
CA SER A 362 -2.30 30.30 -22.91
C SER A 362 -1.81 28.95 -23.44
N ASP A 363 -0.62 28.53 -23.03
CA ASP A 363 0.08 27.33 -23.48
C ASP A 363 0.78 26.61 -22.31
N ALA A 364 0.02 26.41 -21.24
CA ALA A 364 0.47 25.78 -20.00
C ALA A 364 0.15 24.29 -19.96
N ASN A 365 1.02 23.51 -19.33
CA ASN A 365 0.79 22.12 -18.92
C ASN A 365 0.37 21.18 -20.05
N LYS A 366 0.91 21.36 -21.27
CA LYS A 366 0.63 20.47 -22.38
C LYS A 366 1.65 19.35 -22.43
N ILE A 367 1.17 18.14 -22.71
CA ILE A 367 2.06 17.04 -23.09
C ILE A 367 2.49 17.29 -24.52
N ILE A 368 3.80 17.37 -24.73
CA ILE A 368 4.39 17.46 -26.07
C ILE A 368 5.02 16.12 -26.43
N ASN A 369 4.96 15.77 -27.72
CA ASN A 369 5.80 14.75 -28.32
C ASN A 369 6.96 15.46 -29.03
N SER A 370 8.18 15.01 -28.80
CA SER A 370 9.33 15.37 -29.62
C SER A 370 10.08 14.12 -30.05
N THR A 371 10.19 13.91 -31.35
CA THR A 371 11.03 12.85 -31.91
C THR A 371 12.48 13.35 -32.03
N PHE A 372 13.46 12.59 -31.54
CA PHE A 372 14.88 12.99 -31.61
C PHE A 372 15.41 13.13 -33.04
N ALA A 373 14.79 12.46 -34.02
CA ALA A 373 15.17 12.53 -35.43
C ALA A 373 15.05 13.95 -36.01
N GLU A 374 14.08 14.74 -35.58
CA GLU A 374 13.83 16.10 -36.09
C GLU A 374 14.79 17.15 -35.53
N ARG A 375 15.47 16.84 -34.42
CA ARG A 375 16.41 17.76 -33.74
C ARG A 375 17.89 17.53 -34.09
N LYS A 376 18.18 16.66 -35.08
CA LYS A 376 19.52 16.47 -35.65
C LYS A 376 19.95 17.57 -36.64
N SER A 377 19.02 18.40 -37.12
CA SER A 377 19.26 19.38 -38.19
C SER A 377 19.59 20.81 -37.74
N THR A 378 19.88 21.04 -36.45
CA THR A 378 20.36 22.32 -35.90
C THR A 378 21.41 22.10 -34.82
#